data_AF-A0A973I525-F1
#
_entry.id   AF-A0A973I525-F1
#
_cell.length_a   1.000
_cell.length_b   1.000
_cell.length_c   1.000
_cell.angle_alpha   90.00
_cell.angle_beta   90.00
_cell.angle_gamma   90.00
#
_symmetry.space_group_name_H-M   'P 1'
#
loop_
_entity.id
_entity.type
_entity.pdbx_description
1 polymer ?
#
loop_
_entity_poly.entity_id
_entity_poly.type
_entity_poly.pdbx_seq_one_letter_code
_entity_poly.pdbx_strand_id
1 'polypeptide(L)' 'MSIKVLIVDDSHFFRRCIGDIVKSAPDMEIIDFAKNGREGVDKALELRPDV' A
#
# COMPACT_ATOMS: atom_id res chain seq x y z
N MET A 1 9.47 -0.60 -15.01
CA MET A 1 8.84 0.37 -14.09
C MET A 1 7.98 -0.43 -13.14
N SER A 2 8.11 -0.24 -11.83
CA SER A 2 7.26 -0.86 -10.82
C SER A 2 6.02 0.01 -10.60
N ILE A 3 4.85 -0.61 -10.48
CA ILE A 3 3.61 0.01 -10.03
C ILE A 3 3.74 0.24 -8.54
N LYS A 4 3.68 1.51 -8.11
CA LYS A 4 3.78 1.88 -6.70
C LYS A 4 2.44 1.68 -6.00
N VAL A 5 2.42 0.88 -4.95
CA VAL A 5 1.21 0.47 -4.23
C VAL A 5 1.20 1.02 -2.81
N LEU A 6 0.11 1.69 -2.41
CA LEU A 6 -0.16 2.11 -1.03
C LEU A 6 -1.25 1.22 -0.43
N ILE A 7 -0.94 0.48 0.64
CA ILE A 7 -1.93 -0.41 1.28
C ILE A 7 -2.61 0.31 2.45
N VAL A 8 -3.93 0.47 2.39
CA VAL A 8 -4.74 1.12 3.43
C VAL A 8 -5.69 0.11 4.06
N ASP A 9 -5.45 -0.25 5.32
CA ASP A 9 -6.32 -1.18 6.07
C ASP A 9 -6.12 -0.98 7.59
N ASP A 10 -7.18 -1.12 8.38
CA ASP A 10 -7.17 -0.88 9.84
C ASP A 10 -6.58 -2.04 10.65
N SER A 11 -6.38 -3.19 10.01
CA SER A 11 -5.94 -4.42 10.63
C SER A 11 -4.50 -4.76 10.22
N HIS A 12 -3.61 -4.84 11.21
CA HIS A 12 -2.21 -5.21 10.98
C HIS A 12 -2.05 -6.57 10.28
N PHE A 13 -2.92 -7.54 10.60
CA PHE A 13 -2.93 -8.85 9.96
C PHE A 13 -3.20 -8.76 8.46
N PHE A 14 -4.27 -8.06 8.06
CA PHE A 14 -4.65 -7.93 6.65
C PHE A 14 -3.61 -7.15 5.85
N ARG A 15 -3.03 -6.08 6.41
CA ARG A 15 -1.92 -5.37 5.75
C ARG A 15 -0.74 -6.27 5.45
N ARG A 16 -0.40 -7.20 6.35
CA ARG A 16 0.67 -8.16 6.11
C ARG A 16 0.30 -9.18 5.04
N CYS A 17 -0.90 -9.78 5.13
CA CYS A 17 -1.37 -10.74 4.13
C CYS A 17 -1.45 -10.13 2.73
N ILE A 18 -2.03 -8.93 2.59
CA ILE A 18 -2.11 -8.20 1.32
C ILE A 18 -0.70 -7.84 0.84
N GLY A 19 0.16 -7.38 1.74
CA GLY A 19 1.54 -7.05 1.40
C GLY A 19 2.33 -8.25 0.87
N ASP A 20 2.13 -9.44 1.44
CA ASP A 20 2.78 -10.67 0.96
C ASP A 20 2.25 -11.09 -0.42
N ILE A 21 0.95 -10.88 -0.69
CA ILE A 21 0.36 -11.09 -2.02
C ILE A 21 0.96 -10.10 -3.03
N VAL A 22 1.01 -8.80 -2.72
CA VAL A 22 1.53 -7.78 -3.63
C VAL A 22 3.03 -8.01 -3.92
N LYS A 23 3.82 -8.43 -2.93
CA LYS A 23 5.24 -8.79 -3.11
C LYS A 23 5.47 -9.97 -4.07
N SER A 24 4.45 -10.80 -4.30
CA SER A 24 4.54 -11.90 -5.27
C SER A 24 4.43 -11.42 -6.72
N ALA A 25 3.93 -10.20 -6.95
CA ALA A 25 3.86 -9.58 -8.27
C ALA A 25 5.19 -8.87 -8.58
N PRO A 26 5.92 -9.28 -9.64
CA PRO A 26 7.26 -8.75 -9.96
C PRO A 26 7.24 -7.32 -10.50
N ASP A 27 6.07 -6.82 -10.90
CA ASP A 27 5.84 -5.48 -11.43
C ASP A 27 5.27 -4.50 -10.38
N MET A 28 5.11 -4.91 -9.12
CA MET A 28 4.57 -4.08 -8.06
C MET A 28 5.58 -3.83 -6.93
N GLU A 29 5.49 -2.63 -6.34
CA GLU A 29 6.32 -2.21 -5.22
C GLU A 29 5.45 -1.51 -4.16
N ILE A 30 5.47 -2.02 -2.93
CA ILE A 30 4.74 -1.40 -1.82
C ILE A 30 5.56 -0.22 -1.31
N ILE A 31 5.04 0.99 -1.46
CA ILE A 31 5.74 2.21 -1.06
C ILE A 31 5.47 2.61 0.40
N ASP A 32 4.28 2.30 0.94
CA ASP A 32 3.93 2.54 2.34
C ASP A 32 2.63 1.78 2.73
N PHE A 33 2.27 1.86 4.01
CA PHE A 33 1.04 1.37 4.60
C PHE A 33 0.32 2.48 5.39
N ALA A 34 -1.00 2.55 5.32
CA ALA A 34 -1.81 3.41 6.18
C ALA A 34 -2.71 2.57 7.11
N LYS A 35 -3.01 3.07 8.31
CA LYS A 35 -3.84 2.34 9.30
C LYS A 35 -5.30 2.74 9.32
N ASN A 36 -5.70 3.69 8.48
CA ASN A 36 -7.08 4.15 8.33
C ASN A 36 -7.20 5.00 7.06
N GLY A 37 -8.44 5.33 6.69
CA GLY A 37 -8.72 6.12 5.49
C GLY A 37 -8.14 7.53 5.51
N ARG A 38 -8.05 8.20 6.68
CA ARG A 38 -7.47 9.55 6.77
C ARG A 38 -5.99 9.52 6.41
N GLU A 39 -5.22 8.65 7.08
CA GLU A 39 -3.80 8.45 6.80
C GLU A 39 -3.58 7.99 5.36
N GLY A 40 -4.47 7.14 4.83
CA GLY A 40 -4.42 6.70 3.43
C GLY A 40 -4.53 7.85 2.44
N VAL A 41 -5.47 8.79 2.66
CA VAL A 41 -5.61 9.99 1.82
C VAL A 41 -4.39 10.89 1.92
N ASP A 42 -3.92 11.16 3.14
CA ASP A 42 -2.77 12.05 3.36
C ASP A 42 -1.51 11.48 2.67
N LYS A 43 -1.25 10.18 2.82
CA LYS A 43 -0.14 9.47 2.18
C LYS A 43 -0.30 9.36 0.67
N ALA A 44 -1.51 9.16 0.15
CA ALA A 44 -1.73 9.11 -1.28
C ALA A 44 -1.40 10.45 -1.95
N LEU A 45 -1.73 11.58 -1.30
CA LEU A 45 -1.39 12.91 -1.78
C LEU A 45 0.12 13.18 -1.74
N GLU A 46 0.81 12.74 -0.67
CA GLU A 46 2.25 12.93 -0.49
C GLU A 46 3.08 12.03 -1.43
N LEU A 47 2.77 10.74 -1.46
CA LEU A 47 3.60 9.71 -2.11
C LEU A 47 3.23 9.47 -3.57
N ARG A 48 2.02 9.88 -3.98
CA ARG A 48 1.46 9.67 -5.33
C ARG A 48 1.65 8.21 -5.80
N PRO A 49 1.04 7.23 -5.11
CA PRO A 49 1.03 5.84 -5.57
C PRO A 49 0.29 5.74 -6.90
N ASP A 50 0.59 4.68 -7.64
CA ASP A 50 -0.12 4.36 -8.88
C ASP A 50 -1.45 3.62 -8.57
N VAL A 51 -1.48 2.86 -7.47
CA VAL A 51 -2.65 2.14 -6.93
C VAL A 51 -2.72 2.26 -5.41
#